data_AF-A0A815HKS1-F1
#
_entry.id   AF-A0A815HKS1-F1
#
_cell.length_a   1.000
_cell.length_b   1.000
_cell.length_c   1.000
_cell.angle_alpha   90.00
_cell.angle_beta   90.00
_cell.angle_gamma   90.00
#
_symmetry.space_group_name_H-M   'P 1'
#
loop_
_entity.id
_entity.type
_entity.pdbx_description
1 polymer ?
#
loop_
_entity_poly.entity_id
_entity_poly.type
_entity_poly.pdbx_seq_one_letter_code
_entity_poly.pdbx_strand_id
1 'polypeptide(L)'
;MDDIKRFVENSTITLPANWSTIWHEHIHANYLAVSVVPETNIVENNTQTPTLTLVNVLSNIGGQTGLWIGISFLSIMEVIEMLYRLIRYEYNVQYKEDNI
;
A
#
# COMPACT_ATOMS: atom_id res chain seq x y z
N MET A 1 23.77 -30.74 -31.70
CA MET A 1 25.02 -30.02 -32.05
C MET A 1 24.87 -29.27 -33.37
N ASP A 2 24.22 -29.90 -34.36
CA ASP A 2 23.88 -29.26 -35.64
C ASP A 2 23.03 -28.00 -35.49
N ASP A 3 22.17 -27.91 -34.48
CA ASP A 3 21.39 -26.69 -34.21
C ASP A 3 22.28 -25.51 -33.79
N ILE A 4 23.36 -25.76 -33.03
CA ILE A 4 24.32 -24.73 -32.63
C ILE A 4 25.13 -24.29 -33.84
N LYS A 5 25.52 -25.24 -34.70
CA LYS A 5 26.18 -24.92 -35.97
C LYS A 5 25.30 -24.02 -36.84
N ARG A 6 24.01 -24.36 -37.02
CA ARG A 6 23.05 -23.56 -37.80
C ARG A 6 22.81 -22.19 -37.18
N PHE A 7 22.76 -22.10 -35.85
CA PHE A 7 22.67 -20.82 -35.14
C PHE A 7 23.90 -19.94 -35.41
N VAL A 8 25.11 -20.49 -35.28
CA VAL A 8 26.36 -19.76 -35.49
C VAL A 8 26.50 -19.33 -36.96
N GLU A 9 26.15 -20.19 -37.90
CA GLU A 9 26.18 -19.87 -39.34
C GLU A 9 25.13 -18.83 -39.75
N ASN A 10 23.98 -18.77 -39.04
CA ASN A 10 22.94 -17.76 -39.26
C ASN A 10 23.16 -16.48 -38.42
N SER A 11 24.21 -16.44 -37.60
CA SER A 11 24.56 -15.28 -36.79
C SER A 11 25.45 -14.32 -37.55
N THR A 12 25.55 -13.07 -37.09
CA THR A 12 26.47 -12.07 -37.65
C THR A 12 27.92 -12.22 -37.17
N ILE A 13 28.26 -13.36 -36.55
CA ILE A 13 29.58 -13.62 -35.98
C ILE A 13 30.57 -13.98 -37.09
N THR A 14 31.78 -13.44 -37.01
CA THR A 14 32.84 -13.74 -37.97
C THR A 14 33.33 -15.17 -37.80
N LEU A 15 33.17 -15.98 -38.86
CA LEU A 15 33.60 -17.37 -38.87
C LEU A 15 35.08 -17.48 -39.28
N PRO A 16 35.84 -18.41 -38.68
CA PRO A 16 37.21 -18.68 -39.12
C PRO A 16 37.25 -19.26 -40.53
N ALA A 17 38.31 -18.97 -41.29
CA ALA A 17 38.45 -19.33 -42.71
C ALA A 17 38.28 -20.83 -43.01
N ASN A 18 38.60 -21.71 -42.05
CA ASN A 18 38.50 -23.18 -42.19
C ASN A 18 37.27 -23.77 -41.48
N TRP A 19 36.20 -22.98 -41.32
CA TRP A 19 34.99 -23.35 -40.59
C TRP A 19 34.44 -24.74 -40.96
N SER A 20 34.38 -25.08 -42.25
CA SER A 20 33.80 -26.35 -42.73
C SER A 20 34.44 -27.61 -42.14
N THR A 21 35.71 -27.53 -41.72
CA THR A 21 36.48 -28.65 -41.16
C THR A 21 36.71 -28.53 -39.65
N ILE A 22 36.87 -27.32 -39.10
CA ILE A 22 37.23 -27.10 -37.67
C ILE A 22 36.04 -26.73 -36.77
N TRP A 23 34.83 -26.60 -37.32
CA TRP A 23 33.68 -26.10 -36.56
C TRP A 23 33.38 -26.92 -35.30
N HIS A 24 33.57 -28.25 -35.33
CA HIS A 24 33.30 -29.10 -34.17
C HIS A 24 34.16 -28.72 -32.97
N GLU A 25 35.48 -28.64 -33.16
CA GLU A 25 36.43 -28.28 -32.11
C GLU A 25 36.20 -26.85 -31.63
N HIS A 26 35.89 -25.94 -32.57
CA HIS A 26 35.65 -24.54 -32.25
C HIS A 26 34.37 -24.32 -31.43
N ILE A 27 33.30 -25.06 -31.75
CA ILE A 27 32.05 -25.01 -30.98
C ILE A 27 32.26 -25.62 -29.60
N HIS A 28 32.96 -26.75 -29.49
CA HIS A 28 33.25 -27.38 -28.21
C HIS A 28 34.15 -26.53 -27.29
N ALA A 29 35.11 -25.78 -27.86
CA ALA A 29 36.05 -24.98 -27.07
C ALA A 29 35.47 -23.62 -26.64
N ASN A 30 34.59 -23.00 -27.43
CA ASN A 30 34.21 -21.60 -27.23
C ASN A 30 32.74 -21.34 -26.97
N TYR A 31 31.85 -22.31 -27.23
CA TYR A 31 30.41 -22.09 -27.11
C TYR A 31 29.83 -22.82 -25.92
N LEU A 32 29.00 -22.12 -25.15
CA LEU A 32 28.30 -22.65 -23.99
C LEU A 32 26.79 -22.53 -24.21
N ALA A 33 26.08 -23.65 -24.08
CA ALA A 33 24.63 -23.68 -24.15
C ALA A 33 24.05 -23.44 -22.74
N VAL A 34 23.36 -22.32 -22.55
CA VAL A 34 22.63 -22.03 -21.31
C VAL A 34 21.15 -22.28 -21.56
N SER A 35 20.56 -23.24 -20.85
CA SER A 35 19.12 -23.44 -20.81
C SER A 35 18.59 -22.84 -19.51
N VAL A 36 17.88 -21.71 -19.63
CA VAL A 36 17.18 -21.10 -18.49
C VAL A 36 15.77 -21.67 -18.47
N VAL A 37 15.55 -22.62 -17.57
CA VAL A 37 14.23 -23.20 -17.30
C VAL A 37 13.73 -22.60 -15.98
N PRO A 38 12.53 -22.00 -15.94
CA PRO A 38 11.97 -21.54 -14.69
C PRO A 38 11.76 -22.74 -13.75
N GLU A 39 12.21 -22.64 -12.50
CA GLU A 39 12.03 -23.69 -11.48
C GLU A 39 10.54 -23.91 -11.17
N THR A 40 9.74 -22.85 -11.28
CA THR A 40 8.29 -22.90 -11.09
C THR A 40 7.57 -22.00 -12.08
N ASN A 41 6.31 -22.32 -12.37
CA ASN A 41 5.42 -21.47 -13.17
C ASN A 41 4.79 -20.34 -12.32
N ILE A 42 5.37 -20.01 -11.17
CA ILE A 42 4.82 -19.00 -10.27
C ILE A 42 5.27 -17.64 -10.79
N VAL A 43 4.30 -16.86 -11.26
CA VAL A 43 4.51 -15.48 -11.68
C VAL A 43 4.21 -14.59 -10.48
N GLU A 44 5.24 -13.97 -9.91
CA GLU A 44 5.08 -12.98 -8.86
C GLU A 44 4.52 -11.68 -9.45
N ASN A 45 3.26 -11.38 -9.14
CA ASN A 45 2.64 -10.12 -9.53
C ASN A 45 2.76 -9.11 -8.38
N ASN A 46 3.66 -8.14 -8.53
CA ASN A 46 3.84 -7.07 -7.55
C ASN A 46 2.81 -5.95 -7.80
N THR A 47 1.66 -6.01 -7.12
CA THR A 47 0.64 -4.96 -7.18
C THR A 47 0.93 -3.88 -6.14
N GLN A 48 1.24 -2.65 -6.60
CA GLN A 48 1.33 -1.50 -5.72
C GLN A 48 -0.08 -1.04 -5.35
N THR A 49 -0.51 -1.36 -4.13
CA THR A 49 -1.76 -0.85 -3.58
C THR A 49 -1.53 0.57 -3.05
N PRO A 50 -2.40 1.55 -3.36
CA PRO A 50 -2.25 2.90 -2.86
C PRO A 50 -2.37 2.91 -1.33
N THR A 51 -1.32 3.35 -0.65
CA THR A 51 -1.27 3.43 0.83
C THR A 51 -2.33 4.37 1.41
N LEU A 52 -2.82 5.31 0.61
CA LEU A 52 -3.84 6.29 0.99
C LEU A 52 -4.98 6.32 -0.02
N THR A 53 -6.08 5.66 0.33
CA THR A 53 -7.37 5.81 -0.35
C THR A 53 -8.12 7.00 0.25
N LEU A 54 -8.91 7.72 -0.56
CA LEU A 54 -9.72 8.86 -0.12
C LEU A 54 -10.63 8.50 1.08
N VAL A 55 -11.10 7.25 1.12
CA VAL A 55 -11.87 6.69 2.25
C VAL A 55 -11.08 6.72 3.56
N ASN A 56 -9.78 6.39 3.54
CA ASN A 56 -8.94 6.42 4.75
C ASN A 56 -8.77 7.84 5.28
N VAL A 57 -8.60 8.81 4.37
CA VAL A 57 -8.50 10.24 4.74
C VAL A 57 -9.79 10.72 5.38
N LEU A 58 -10.93 10.42 4.74
CA LEU A 58 -12.24 10.84 5.23
C LEU A 58 -12.61 10.16 6.55
N SER A 59 -12.24 8.88 6.72
CA SER A 59 -12.43 8.14 7.97
C SER A 59 -11.63 8.74 9.12
N ASN A 60 -10.36 9.09 8.90
CA ASN A 60 -9.52 9.72 9.91
C ASN A 60 -10.04 11.10 10.32
N ILE A 61 -10.45 11.92 9.34
CA ILE A 61 -11.02 13.25 9.61
C ILE A 61 -12.37 13.12 10.31
N GLY A 62 -13.26 12.25 9.83
CA GLY A 62 -14.60 12.07 10.41
C GLY A 62 -14.54 11.52 11.83
N GLY A 63 -13.63 10.59 12.12
CA GLY A 63 -13.44 10.04 13.47
C GLY A 63 -12.97 11.09 14.47
N GLN A 64 -11.94 11.87 14.11
CA GLN A 64 -11.43 12.92 14.98
C GLN A 64 -12.43 14.08 15.13
N THR A 65 -12.98 14.58 14.03
CA THR A 65 -13.95 15.69 14.09
C THR A 65 -15.23 15.29 14.83
N GLY A 66 -15.73 14.07 14.62
CA GLY A 66 -16.88 13.54 15.34
C GLY A 66 -16.67 13.48 16.85
N LEU A 67 -15.47 13.09 17.30
CA LEU A 67 -15.12 13.07 18.73
C LEU A 67 -15.10 14.47 19.33
N TRP A 68 -14.48 15.44 18.64
CA TRP A 68 -14.47 16.84 19.09
C TRP A 68 -15.87 17.45 19.14
N ILE A 69 -16.73 17.16 18.17
CA ILE A 69 -18.13 17.60 18.17
C ILE A 69 -18.91 16.94 19.31
N GLY A 70 -18.70 15.65 19.56
CA GLY A 70 -19.34 14.93 20.66
C GLY A 70 -18.99 15.53 22.03
N ILE A 71 -17.71 15.84 22.28
CA ILE A 71 -17.27 16.50 23.52
C ILE A 71 -17.89 17.89 23.64
N SER A 72 -17.91 18.66 22.54
CA SER A 72 -18.52 20.00 22.52
C SER A 72 -20.02 19.94 22.85
N PHE A 73 -20.73 18.94 22.33
CA PHE A 73 -22.15 18.73 22.62
C PHE A 73 -22.42 18.38 24.09
N LEU A 74 -21.62 17.48 24.67
CA LEU A 74 -21.73 17.14 26.09
C LEU A 74 -21.47 18.36 26.98
N SER A 75 -20.47 19.19 26.65
CA SER A 75 -20.18 20.42 27.39
C SER A 75 -21.35 21.41 27.34
N ILE A 76 -22.01 21.57 26.19
CA ILE A 76 -23.21 22.41 26.08
C ILE A 76 -24.34 21.88 26.98
N MET A 77 -24.57 20.57 26.98
CA MET A 77 -25.58 19.96 27.85
C MET A 77 -25.28 20.17 29.34
N GLU A 78 -24.01 20.05 29.73
CA GLU A 78 -23.58 20.31 31.11
C GLU A 78 -23.80 21.77 31.52
N VAL A 79 -23.54 22.73 30.63
CA VAL A 79 -23.84 24.15 30.88
C VAL A 79 -25.34 24.37 31.06
N ILE A 80 -26.18 23.73 30.25
CA ILE A 80 -27.64 23.81 30.39
C ILE A 80 -28.10 23.25 31.74
N GLU A 81 -27.56 22.10 32.15
CA GLU A 81 -27.86 21.51 33.46
C GLU A 81 -27.44 22.42 34.62
N MET A 82 -26.25 23.01 34.53
CA MET A 82 -25.74 23.96 35.53
C MET A 82 -26.67 25.17 35.67
N LEU A 83 -27.11 25.77 34.55
CA LEU A 83 -28.04 26.89 34.55
C LEU A 83 -29.39 26.51 35.18
N TYR A 84 -29.92 25.34 34.85
CA TYR A 84 -31.16 24.84 35.45
C TYR A 84 -31.05 24.67 36.97
N ARG A 85 -29.94 24.10 37.45
CA ARG A 85 -29.67 23.93 38.89
C ARG A 85 -29.52 25.28 39.60
N LEU A 86 -28.84 26.24 38.98
CA LEU A 86 -28.65 27.58 39.53
C LEU A 86 -29.99 28.31 39.71
N ILE A 87 -30.81 28.35 38.65
CA ILE A 87 -32.12 28.99 38.68
C ILE A 87 -33.00 28.35 39.76
N ARG A 88 -33.04 27.01 39.83
CA ARG A 88 -33.80 26.29 40.84
C ARG A 88 -33.30 26.54 42.26
N TYR A 89 -32.00 26.75 42.45
CA TYR A 89 -31.44 27.09 43.76
C TYR A 89 -31.89 28.48 44.22
N GLU A 90 -31.76 29.50 43.37
CA GLU A 90 -32.19 30.87 43.68
C GLU A 90 -33.69 30.95 44.03
N TYR A 91 -34.54 30.25 43.29
CA TYR A 91 -35.98 30.18 43.61
C TYR A 91 -36.26 29.55 44.98
N ASN A 92 -35.51 28.50 45.36
CA ASN A 92 -35.67 27.87 46.69
C ASN A 92 -35.13 28.74 47.82
N VAL A 93 -34.09 29.54 47.56
CA VAL A 93 -33.52 30.48 48.55
C VAL A 93 -34.50 31.62 48.83
N GLN A 94 -35.05 32.26 47.79
CA GLN A 94 -36.05 33.33 47.94
C GLN A 94 -37.29 32.84 48.70
N TYR A 95 -37.79 31.64 48.37
CA TYR A 95 -38.92 31.04 49.09
C TYR A 95 -38.66 30.85 50.59
N LYS A 96 -37.40 30.64 50.98
CA LYS A 96 -37.01 30.45 52.37
C LYS A 96 -36.91 31.77 53.13
N GLU A 97 -36.59 32.88 52.47
CA GLU A 97 -36.58 34.22 53.09
C GLU A 97 -38.00 34.78 53.27
N ASP A 98 -38.93 34.50 52.34
CA ASP A 98 -40.32 34.97 52.42
C ASP A 98 -41.19 34.24 53.47
N ASN A 99 -40.72 33.11 54.01
CA ASN A 99 -41.46 32.25 54.94
C ASN A 99 -40.88 32.23 56.37
N ILE A 100 -40.04 33.21 56.73
CA ILE A 100 -39.44 33.41 58.08
C ILE A 100 -39.97 34.70 58.69
#